data_AF-A0A1G2BR25-F1
#
_entry.id   AF-A0A1G2BR25-F1
#
_cell.length_a   1.000
_cell.length_b   1.000
_cell.length_c   1.000
_cell.angle_alpha   90.00
_cell.angle_beta   90.00
_cell.angle_gamma   90.00
#
_symmetry.space_group_name_H-M   'P 1'
#
loop_
_entity.id
_entity.type
_entity.pdbx_description
1 polymer ?
#
loop_
_entity_poly.entity_id
_entity_poly.type
_entity_poly.pdbx_seq_one_letter_code
_entity_poly.pdbx_strand_id
1 'polypeptide(L)'
;MQVSDLQRYILKQTYIRGPRTSRAAFSAFYQKPSDDEVKAITRSIERLIARGLVIGYGRMTAEKMYIETVSITARGRNYVKRMLQLRLPFQKK
;
A
#
# COMPACT_ATOMS: atom_id res chain seq x y z
N MET A 1 -1.48 16.03 -1.63
CA MET A 1 -1.19 14.94 -0.67
C MET A 1 0.09 14.25 -1.09
N GLN A 2 1.15 14.34 -0.28
CA GLN A 2 2.37 13.59 -0.51
C GLN A 2 2.26 12.19 0.13
N VAL A 3 2.49 11.16 -0.69
CA VAL A 3 2.67 9.77 -0.23
C VAL A 3 4.15 9.45 -0.28
N SER A 4 4.65 8.76 0.75
CA SER A 4 6.04 8.30 0.80
C SER A 4 6.29 7.21 -0.26
N ASP A 5 7.55 6.92 -0.57
CA ASP A 5 7.89 5.87 -1.55
C ASP A 5 7.38 4.49 -1.14
N LEU A 6 7.44 4.16 0.16
CA LEU A 6 6.86 2.93 0.69
C LEU A 6 5.32 2.89 0.50
N GLN A 7 4.63 4.00 0.76
CA GLN A 7 3.18 4.10 0.52
C GLN A 7 2.84 3.95 -0.98
N ARG A 8 3.63 4.58 -1.87
CA ARG A 8 3.46 4.40 -3.32
C ARG A 8 3.69 2.96 -3.73
N TYR A 9 4.69 2.30 -3.16
CA TYR A 9 4.99 0.91 -3.43
C TYR A 9 3.83 -0.01 -3.02
N ILE A 10 3.31 0.14 -1.80
CA ILE A 10 2.14 -0.62 -1.31
C ILE A 10 0.92 -0.43 -2.23
N LEU A 11 0.63 0.82 -2.60
CA LEU A 11 -0.50 1.13 -3.49
C LEU A 11 -0.31 0.53 -4.89
N LYS A 12 0.91 0.54 -5.45
CA LYS A 12 1.19 -0.12 -6.73
C LYS A 12 1.05 -1.64 -6.63
N GLN A 13 1.61 -2.25 -5.59
CA GLN A 13 1.55 -3.71 -5.40
C GLN A 13 0.09 -4.19 -5.23
N THR A 14 -0.73 -3.46 -4.47
CA THR A 14 -2.17 -3.76 -4.33
C THR A 14 -2.94 -3.52 -5.63
N TYR A 15 -2.56 -2.52 -6.43
CA TYR A 15 -3.15 -2.30 -7.75
C TYR A 15 -2.82 -3.42 -8.75
N ILE A 16 -1.58 -3.90 -8.77
CA ILE A 16 -1.10 -4.92 -9.73
C ILE A 16 -1.56 -6.33 -9.34
N ARG A 17 -1.41 -6.71 -8.07
CA ARG A 17 -1.69 -8.08 -7.60
C ARG A 17 -3.19 -8.36 -7.40
N GLY A 18 -4.02 -7.31 -7.37
CA GLY A 18 -5.47 -7.46 -7.29
C GLY A 18 -6.03 -7.39 -5.86
N PRO A 19 -7.21 -7.98 -5.61
CA PRO A 19 -8.07 -7.58 -4.51
C PRO A 19 -7.59 -7.95 -3.11
N ARG A 20 -6.63 -8.85 -2.92
CA ARG A 20 -6.08 -9.17 -1.58
C ARG A 20 -4.58 -9.46 -1.67
N THR A 21 -3.78 -8.45 -1.37
CA THR A 21 -2.31 -8.59 -1.31
C THR A 21 -1.88 -8.91 0.12
N SER A 22 -1.16 -10.02 0.30
CA SER A 22 -0.57 -10.37 1.60
C SER A 22 0.44 -9.32 2.04
N ARG A 23 0.44 -9.01 3.34
CA ARG A 23 1.41 -8.14 3.99
C ARG A 23 2.85 -8.55 3.69
N ALA A 24 3.12 -9.86 3.59
CA ALA A 24 4.45 -10.38 3.27
C ALA A 24 4.97 -9.90 1.90
N ALA A 25 4.08 -9.59 0.96
CA ALA A 25 4.48 -9.07 -0.34
C ALA A 25 5.09 -7.66 -0.24
N PHE A 26 4.82 -6.91 0.84
CA PHE A 26 5.40 -5.57 1.03
C PHE A 26 6.81 -5.61 1.61
N SER A 27 7.20 -6.72 2.24
CA SER A 27 8.57 -6.93 2.74
C SER A 27 9.60 -6.87 1.62
N ALA A 28 9.20 -7.19 0.38
CA ALA A 28 10.04 -7.09 -0.81
C ALA A 28 10.57 -5.67 -1.09
N PHE A 29 9.97 -4.63 -0.49
CA PHE A 29 10.53 -3.27 -0.54
C PHE A 29 11.91 -3.16 0.13
N TYR A 30 12.13 -3.91 1.20
CA TYR A 30 13.37 -3.90 2.01
C TYR A 30 14.22 -5.17 1.83
N GLN A 31 13.77 -6.13 1.02
CA GLN A 31 14.34 -7.48 0.83
C GLN A 31 14.34 -8.35 2.11
N LYS A 32 15.05 -7.93 3.16
CA LYS A 32 15.07 -8.54 4.50
C LYS A 32 14.79 -7.44 5.53
N PRO A 33 13.51 -7.18 5.83
CA PRO A 33 13.16 -6.08 6.72
C PRO A 33 13.58 -6.38 8.17
N SER A 34 14.20 -5.39 8.79
CA SER A 34 14.37 -5.29 10.24
C SER A 34 13.04 -5.06 10.95
N ASP A 35 12.99 -5.24 12.28
CA ASP A 35 11.79 -5.02 13.08
C ASP A 35 11.21 -3.61 12.92
N ASP A 36 12.08 -2.60 12.79
CA ASP A 36 11.65 -1.23 12.61
C ASP A 36 11.09 -0.96 11.22
N GLU A 37 11.60 -1.62 10.18
CA GLU A 37 11.03 -1.58 8.83
C GLU A 37 9.68 -2.30 8.77
N VAL A 38 9.52 -3.41 9.49
CA VAL A 38 8.22 -4.09 9.66
C VAL A 38 7.21 -3.17 10.34
N LYS A 39 7.61 -2.42 11.37
CA LYS A 39 6.77 -1.39 11.98
C LYS A 39 6.46 -0.26 10.99
N ALA A 40 7.42 0.17 10.17
CA ALA A 40 7.23 1.20 9.15
C ALA A 40 6.23 0.78 8.06
N ILE A 41 6.25 -0.48 7.62
CA ILE A 41 5.23 -1.06 6.73
C ILE A 41 3.85 -0.99 7.37
N THR A 42 3.74 -1.41 8.64
CA THR A 42 2.47 -1.38 9.40
C THR A 42 1.89 0.03 9.46
N ARG A 43 2.69 0.99 9.94
CA ARG A 43 2.30 2.41 10.05
C ARG A 43 1.92 3.00 8.69
N SER A 44 2.61 2.56 7.63
CA SER A 44 2.30 3.00 6.26
C SER A 44 0.94 2.48 5.80
N ILE A 45 0.62 1.21 6.07
CA ILE A 45 -0.70 0.62 5.78
C ILE A 45 -1.79 1.34 6.58
N GLU A 46 -1.61 1.51 7.89
CA GLU A 46 -2.58 2.20 8.76
C GLU A 46 -2.88 3.61 8.27
N ARG A 47 -1.84 4.37 7.87
CA ARG A 47 -2.03 5.71 7.27
C ARG A 47 -2.78 5.66 5.94
N LEU A 48 -2.58 4.62 5.12
CA LEU A 48 -3.32 4.45 3.86
C LEU A 48 -4.79 4.08 4.12
N ILE A 49 -5.07 3.29 5.16
CA ILE A 49 -6.43 2.96 5.62
C ILE A 49 -7.12 4.23 6.13
N ALA A 50 -6.46 4.99 7.00
CA ALA A 50 -6.99 6.26 7.52
C ALA A 50 -7.32 7.27 6.41
N ARG A 51 -6.63 7.19 5.27
CA ARG A 51 -6.88 8.02 4.07
C ARG A 51 -7.94 7.45 3.13
N GLY A 52 -8.49 6.28 3.42
CA GLY A 52 -9.48 5.59 2.59
C GLY A 52 -8.94 5.09 1.24
N LEU A 53 -7.63 4.88 1.12
CA LEU A 53 -7.01 4.41 -0.13
C LEU A 53 -6.94 2.88 -0.20
N VAL A 54 -6.91 2.23 0.96
CA VAL A 54 -6.88 0.76 1.07
C VAL A 54 -7.79 0.30 2.21
N ILE A 55 -8.14 -0.99 2.19
CA ILE A 55 -8.84 -1.71 3.25
C ILE A 55 -7.91 -2.80 3.77
N GLY A 56 -7.70 -2.86 5.08
CA GLY A 56 -7.00 -3.94 5.73
C GLY A 56 -7.95 -5.06 6.13
N TYR A 57 -7.56 -6.30 5.89
CA TYR A 57 -8.23 -7.50 6.40
C TYR A 57 -7.27 -8.26 7.29
N GLY A 58 -7.81 -8.86 8.35
CA GLY A 58 -7.05 -9.71 9.22
C GLY A 58 -7.82 -10.02 10.49
N ARG A 59 -7.10 -10.36 11.55
CA ARG A 59 -7.67 -10.88 12.79
C ARG A 59 -7.65 -9.82 13.88
N MET A 60 -8.77 -9.63 14.56
CA MET A 60 -8.81 -8.86 15.80
C MET A 60 -8.25 -9.74 16.92
N THR A 61 -7.22 -9.27 17.60
CA THR A 61 -6.74 -9.89 18.84
C THR A 61 -7.29 -9.11 20.04
N ALA A 62 -7.04 -9.61 21.26
CA ALA A 62 -7.42 -8.92 22.48
C ALA A 62 -6.85 -7.49 22.58
N GLU A 63 -5.72 -7.22 21.92
CA GLU A 63 -5.03 -5.92 21.99
C GLU A 63 -5.28 -5.04 20.77
N LYS A 64 -5.26 -5.62 19.55
CA LYS A 64 -5.30 -4.84 18.31
C LYS A 64 -5.68 -5.69 17.10
N MET A 65 -5.98 -5.00 15.99
CA MET A 65 -6.17 -5.66 14.71
C MET A 65 -4.83 -5.99 14.06
N TYR A 66 -4.59 -7.27 13.80
CA TYR A 66 -3.46 -7.73 13.01
C TYR A 66 -3.82 -7.79 11.52
N ILE A 67 -3.22 -6.92 10.71
CA ILE A 67 -3.50 -6.83 9.27
C ILE A 67 -2.69 -7.89 8.51
N GLU A 68 -3.41 -8.81 7.86
CA GLU A 68 -2.83 -9.92 7.10
C GLU A 68 -2.79 -9.62 5.60
N THR A 69 -3.88 -9.06 5.08
CA THR A 69 -4.01 -8.72 3.67
C THR A 69 -4.56 -7.31 3.50
N VAL A 70 -4.22 -6.70 2.37
CA VAL A 70 -4.61 -5.33 2.04
C VAL A 70 -5.24 -5.32 0.64
N SER A 71 -6.36 -4.62 0.52
CA SER A 71 -7.07 -4.40 -0.74
C SER A 71 -7.12 -2.92 -1.09
N ILE A 72 -7.08 -2.60 -2.38
CA ILE A 72 -7.19 -1.22 -2.85
C ILE A 72 -8.67 -0.81 -2.99
N THR A 73 -9.01 0.38 -2.50
CA THR A 73 -10.37 0.94 -2.67
C THR A 73 -10.56 1.51 -4.08
N ALA A 74 -11.80 1.84 -4.47
CA ALA A 74 -12.05 2.59 -5.70
C ALA A 74 -11.29 3.94 -5.72
N ARG A 75 -11.27 4.65 -4.58
CA ARG A 75 -10.49 5.88 -4.40
C ARG A 75 -8.99 5.63 -4.55
N GLY A 76 -8.47 4.57 -3.94
CA GLY A 76 -7.07 4.15 -4.07
C GLY A 76 -6.70 3.85 -5.53
N ARG A 77 -7.55 3.14 -6.26
CA ARG A 77 -7.34 2.84 -7.69
C ARG A 77 -7.24 4.10 -8.52
N ASN A 78 -8.17 5.05 -8.33
CA ASN A 78 -8.13 6.33 -9.02
C ASN A 78 -6.87 7.14 -8.68
N TYR A 79 -6.44 7.09 -7.42
CA TYR A 79 -5.20 7.72 -6.98
C TYR A 79 -3.97 7.11 -7.67
N VAL A 80 -3.87 5.79 -7.74
CA VAL A 80 -2.77 5.09 -8.44
C VAL A 80 -2.78 5.41 -9.93
N LYS A 81 -3.94 5.39 -10.59
CA LYS A 81 -4.06 5.75 -12.01
C LYS A 81 -3.49 7.15 -12.30
N ARG A 82 -3.85 8.15 -11.49
CA ARG A 82 -3.30 9.51 -11.60
C ARG A 82 -1.79 9.55 -11.37
N MET A 83 -1.32 8.82 -10.35
CA MET A 83 0.11 8.71 -10.05
C MET A 83 0.92 8.07 -11.20
N LEU A 84 0.34 7.10 -11.92
CA LEU A 84 0.98 6.47 -13.08
C LEU A 84 0.94 7.37 -14.32
N GLN A 85 -0.16 8.10 -14.54
CA GLN A 85 -0.30 9.04 -15.67
C GLN A 85 0.70 10.20 -15.59
N LEU A 86 1.02 10.70 -14.39
CA LEU A 86 2.03 11.74 -14.19
C LEU A 86 3.46 11.32 -14.59
N ARG A 87 3.71 10.02 -14.86
CA ARG A 87 5.02 9.51 -15.29
C ARG A 87 5.19 9.38 -16.81
N LEU A 88 4.17 9.69 -17.61
CA LEU A 88 4.32 9.71 -19.05
C LEU A 88 4.80 11.12 -19.47
N PRO A 89 6.07 11.30 -19.89
CA PRO A 89 6.39 12.48 -20.66
C PRO A 89 5.54 12.40 -21.93
N PHE A 90 4.79 13.45 -22.23
CA PHE A 90 4.22 13.62 -23.56
C PHE A 90 5.39 13.66 -24.55
N GLN A 91 5.75 12.50 -25.12
CA GLN A 91 6.53 12.44 -26.34
C GLN A 91 5.62 13.00 -27.43
N LYS A 92 5.73 14.31 -27.69
CA LYS A 92 5.16 14.91 -28.89
C LYS A 92 5.81 14.21 -30.08
N LYS A 93 4.96 13.70 -30.98
CA LYS A 93 5.34 13.16 -32.28
C LYS A 93 6.18 14.17 -33.07
#